data_AF-A0A3N0VG73-F1
#
_entry.id   AF-A0A3N0VG73-F1
#
_cell.length_a   1.000
_cell.length_b   1.000
_cell.length_c   1.000
_cell.angle_alpha   90.00
_cell.angle_beta   90.00
_cell.angle_gamma   90.00
#
_symmetry.space_group_name_H-M   'P 1'
#
loop_
_entity.id
_entity.type
_entity.pdbx_description
1 polymer ?
#
loop_
_entity_poly.entity_id
_entity_poly.type
_entity_poly.pdbx_seq_one_letter_code
_entity_poly.pdbx_strand_id
1 'polypeptide(L)' 'METKTARLTVLIDPDKKEAFEQLCARQDQTASQVVRQLIRDYLAKHGVSYGRDDAGRG' A
#
# COMPACT_ATOMS: atom_id res chain seq x y z
N MET A 1 21.02 4.51 0.33
CA MET A 1 19.84 5.39 0.42
C MET A 1 18.82 4.64 1.24
N GLU A 2 18.60 5.07 2.47
CA GLU A 2 17.95 4.29 3.53
C GLU A 2 16.53 3.87 3.13
N THR A 3 16.32 2.58 3.01
CA THR A 3 15.01 1.98 2.76
C THR A 3 14.16 2.22 4.00
N LYS A 4 13.36 3.29 4.02
CA LYS A 4 12.35 3.57 5.05
C LYS A 4 11.21 2.53 4.96
N THR A 5 11.52 1.27 5.17
CA THR A 5 10.55 0.17 5.23
C THR A 5 10.05 0.06 6.67
N ALA A 6 8.89 0.65 6.93
CA ALA A 6 8.12 0.39 8.14
C ALA A 6 7.26 -0.87 7.94
N ARG A 7 7.16 -1.72 8.97
CA ARG A 7 6.29 -2.90 8.96
C ARG A 7 4.91 -2.49 9.47
N LEU A 8 3.89 -2.62 8.62
CA LEU A 8 2.49 -2.46 9.01
C LEU A 8 1.90 -3.85 9.26
N THR A 9 1.44 -4.11 10.48
CA THR A 9 0.72 -5.35 10.84
C THR A 9 -0.75 -5.01 10.95
N VAL A 10 -1.59 -5.67 10.15
CA VAL A 10 -3.04 -5.50 10.18
C VAL A 10 -3.69 -6.85 10.44
N LEU A 11 -4.63 -6.90 11.38
CA LEU A 11 -5.48 -8.08 11.58
C LEU A 11 -6.64 -7.99 10.60
N ILE A 12 -6.78 -9.02 9.77
CA ILE A 12 -7.85 -9.10 8.77
C ILE A 12 -8.49 -10.48 8.91
N ASP A 13 -9.78 -10.54 8.61
CA ASP A 13 -10.55 -11.77 8.60
C ASP A 13 -9.97 -12.79 7.58
N PRO A 14 -9.86 -14.08 7.94
CA PRO A 14 -9.21 -15.08 7.08
C PRO A 14 -9.90 -15.26 5.73
N ASP A 15 -11.23 -15.14 5.65
CA ASP A 15 -11.99 -15.26 4.40
C ASP A 15 -11.68 -14.08 3.47
N LYS A 16 -11.63 -12.86 4.04
CA LYS A 16 -11.22 -11.66 3.29
C LYS A 16 -9.78 -11.75 2.80
N LYS A 17 -8.87 -12.31 3.61
CA LYS A 17 -7.46 -12.51 3.22
C LYS A 17 -7.37 -13.42 2.01
N GLU A 18 -8.06 -14.55 2.04
CA GLU A 18 -8.05 -15.50 0.94
C GLU A 18 -8.65 -14.91 -0.33
N ALA A 19 -9.80 -14.24 -0.23
CA ALA A 19 -10.41 -13.55 -1.37
C ALA A 19 -9.48 -12.47 -1.96
N PHE A 20 -8.80 -11.71 -1.10
CA PHE A 20 -7.84 -10.68 -1.53
C PHE A 20 -6.61 -11.29 -2.21
N GLU A 21 -6.04 -12.37 -1.66
CA GLU A 21 -4.91 -13.07 -2.27
C GLU A 21 -5.29 -13.68 -3.61
N GLN A 22 -6.46 -14.30 -3.73
CA GLN A 22 -6.96 -14.82 -5.01
C GLN A 22 -7.15 -13.70 -6.04
N LEU A 23 -7.69 -12.57 -5.62
CA LEU A 23 -7.88 -11.40 -6.49
C LEU A 23 -6.53 -10.82 -6.96
N CYS A 24 -5.54 -10.76 -6.06
CA CYS A 24 -4.19 -10.31 -6.39
C CYS A 24 -3.53 -11.29 -7.38
N ALA A 25 -3.65 -12.60 -7.14
CA ALA A 25 -3.11 -13.64 -8.01
C ALA A 25 -3.70 -13.60 -9.42
N ARG A 26 -4.99 -13.29 -9.57
CA ARG A 26 -5.65 -13.10 -10.88
C ARG A 26 -5.11 -11.91 -11.67
N GLN A 27 -4.52 -10.93 -11.00
CA GLN A 27 -4.00 -9.71 -11.59
C GLN A 27 -2.47 -9.73 -11.73
N ASP A 28 -1.82 -10.87 -11.45
CA ASP A 28 -0.36 -11.00 -11.43
C ASP A 28 0.30 -10.03 -10.42
N GLN A 29 -0.42 -9.68 -9.34
CA GLN A 29 0.06 -8.79 -8.30
C GLN A 29 0.21 -9.52 -6.96
N THR A 30 1.12 -9.05 -6.12
CA THR A 30 1.20 -9.53 -4.73
C THR A 30 0.35 -8.64 -3.82
N ALA A 31 -0.24 -9.24 -2.79
CA ALA A 31 -1.03 -8.53 -1.79
C ALA A 31 -0.32 -7.29 -1.23
N SER A 32 0.99 -7.39 -0.98
CA SER A 32 1.81 -6.27 -0.50
C SER A 32 1.92 -5.11 -1.51
N GLN A 33 1.95 -5.40 -2.82
CA GLN A 33 1.95 -4.34 -3.84
C GLN A 33 0.61 -3.62 -3.89
N VAL A 34 -0.49 -4.38 -3.87
CA VAL A 34 -1.84 -3.80 -3.90
C VAL A 34 -2.10 -2.97 -2.65
N VAL A 35 -1.73 -3.46 -1.46
CA VAL A 35 -1.86 -2.70 -0.20
C VAL A 35 -1.06 -1.41 -0.24
N ARG A 36 0.17 -1.42 -0.77
CA ARG A 36 0.97 -0.19 -0.93
C ARG A 36 0.31 0.82 -1.86
N GLN A 37 -0.25 0.35 -2.98
CA GLN A 37 -0.94 1.21 -3.93
C GLN A 37 -2.22 1.78 -3.30
N LEU A 38 -2.96 0.96 -2.55
CA LEU A 38 -4.17 1.35 -1.84
C LEU A 38 -3.88 2.40 -0.75
N ILE A 39 -2.80 2.24 0.02
CA ILE A 39 -2.35 3.26 0.98
C ILE A 39 -2.02 4.58 0.27
N ARG A 40 -1.29 4.53 -0.84
CA ARG A 40 -0.92 5.73 -1.60
C ARG A 40 -2.15 6.46 -2.15
N ASP A 41 -3.05 5.72 -2.78
CA ASP A 41 -4.30 6.26 -3.35
C ASP A 41 -5.20 6.84 -2.24
N TYR A 42 -5.28 6.16 -1.10
CA TYR A 42 -6.05 6.62 0.06
C TYR A 42 -5.45 7.92 0.64
N LEU A 43 -4.14 7.99 0.83
CA LEU A 43 -3.47 9.21 1.27
C LEU A 43 -3.70 10.37 0.28
N ALA A 44 -3.58 10.12 -1.02
CA ALA A 44 -3.84 11.12 -2.06
C ALA A 44 -5.30 11.62 -2.05
N LYS A 45 -6.27 10.70 -1.92
CA LYS A 45 -7.71 11.05 -1.79
C LYS A 45 -8.00 11.92 -0.57
N HIS A 46 -7.27 11.72 0.53
CA HIS A 46 -7.40 12.52 1.74
C HIS A 46 -6.50 13.77 1.77
N GLY A 47 -5.77 14.08 0.69
CA GLY A 47 -4.88 15.23 0.61
C GLY A 47 -3.66 15.14 1.52
N VAL A 48 -3.28 13.93 1.96
CA VAL A 48 -2.13 13.70 2.82
C VAL A 48 -0.91 13.39 1.95
N SER A 49 0.00 14.34 1.82
CA SER A 49 1.30 14.11 1.18
C SER A 49 2.25 13.39 2.15
N TYR A 50 2.78 12.23 1.73
CA TYR A 50 3.78 11.48 2.49
C TYR A 50 5.02 11.22 1.62
N GLY A 51 6.17 11.75 2.04
CA GLY A 51 7.50 11.36 1.57
C GLY A 51 7.87 11.78 0.14
N ARG A 52 8.63 12.88 0.06
CA ARG A 52 9.48 13.33 -1.07
C ARG A 52 8.81 14.00 -2.28
N ASP A 53 7.49 14.14 -2.33
CA ASP A 53 6.88 15.16 -3.23
C ASP A 53 7.23 16.60 -2.76
N ASP A 54 7.57 16.77 -1.48
CA ASP A 54 8.04 18.03 -0.87
C ASP A 54 9.54 18.32 -1.04
N ALA A 55 10.34 17.43 -1.64
CA ALA A 55 11.80 17.65 -1.79
C ALA A 55 12.23 18.01 -3.22
N GLY A 56 11.34 18.65 -3.98
CA GLY A 56 11.59 19.07 -5.36
C GLY A 56 11.05 20.46 -5.73
N ARG A 57 10.57 21.25 -4.75
CA ARG A 57 10.17 22.64 -4.95
C ARG A 57 10.99 23.55 -4.02
N GLY A 58 12.25 23.74 -4.37
CA GLY A 58 13.18 24.70 -3.76
C GLY A 58 14.23 25.09 -4.78
#